data_AF-A0AA37LYV7-F1
#
_entry.id   AF-A0AA37LYV7-F1
#
_cell.length_a   1.000
_cell.length_b   1.000
_cell.length_c   1.000
_cell.angle_alpha   90.00
_cell.angle_beta   90.00
_cell.angle_gamma   90.00
#
_symmetry.space_group_name_H-M   'P 1'
#
loop_
_entity.id
_entity.type
_entity.pdbx_description
1 polymer ?
#
loop_
_entity_poly.entity_id
_entity_poly.type
_entity_poly.pdbx_seq_one_letter_code
_entity_poly.pdbx_strand_id
1 'polypeptide(L)'
;MEAGLEPAMPLLVSPGSEQTRKTLEENGILKVFEKLGSKLLTNACGPCCGSWDRQDMEKGTKNSIITSYNRNFTGRLDGNPATHIFLASPEIVMAKIFSKDLAFDPTSDFLTTPKGIEFRFRPPRGEALPAKGFVNTDYVYSQPPTTGREAIRVQISDTSERLQLLTPFNRWHGGDFEDCNVLIKVQGKCTTDHITPAGPWFAYRGHLENISNNTLIGAVNAENGKINTVYNWITGDEGDVPGTARAYKAASQPWVVIGDHNYGEGSSREHAALQPRYLGAVAILAKSFARIHETNLKKQGLLALKFVDEGDYYRVKSSDRISIVGLKGLKPGKEVEVKVTSRENNTKSWSLQASHTMTSEQIEYFKAGSALNSMVERRRIKE
;
A
#
# COMPACT_ATOMS: atom_id res chain seq x y z
N MET A 1 -33.39 7.25 -18.59
CA MET A 1 -34.68 7.53 -17.92
C MET A 1 -35.78 7.89 -18.92
N GLU A 2 -35.62 8.88 -19.81
CA GLU A 2 -36.65 9.21 -20.82
C GLU A 2 -37.03 8.01 -21.72
N ALA A 3 -36.06 7.16 -22.06
CA ALA A 3 -36.27 5.93 -22.80
C ALA A 3 -36.93 4.78 -21.97
N GLY A 4 -37.28 5.02 -20.70
CA GLY A 4 -37.83 4.01 -19.79
C GLY A 4 -36.83 2.98 -19.27
N LEU A 5 -35.54 3.11 -19.59
CA LEU A 5 -34.49 2.22 -19.08
C LEU A 5 -34.19 2.51 -17.61
N GLU A 6 -34.05 1.43 -16.84
CA GLU A 6 -33.66 1.41 -15.43
C GLU A 6 -32.27 0.80 -15.26
N PRO A 7 -31.47 1.23 -14.27
CA PRO A 7 -30.19 0.60 -13.97
C PRO A 7 -30.33 -0.90 -13.67
N ALA A 8 -29.50 -1.71 -14.31
CA ALA A 8 -29.44 -3.16 -14.12
C ALA A 8 -28.48 -3.57 -12.97
N MET A 9 -27.72 -2.62 -12.42
CA MET A 9 -26.76 -2.79 -11.33
C MET A 9 -26.67 -1.51 -10.49
N PRO A 10 -26.21 -1.59 -9.22
CA PRO A 10 -26.10 -0.43 -8.35
C PRO A 10 -25.01 0.56 -8.83
N LEU A 11 -25.27 1.85 -8.67
CA LEU A 11 -24.29 2.92 -8.90
C LEU A 11 -23.92 3.61 -7.59
N LEU A 12 -22.62 3.71 -7.31
CA LEU A 12 -22.08 4.50 -6.23
C LEU A 12 -21.49 5.80 -6.80
N VAL A 13 -21.87 6.94 -6.24
CA VAL A 13 -21.38 8.26 -6.69
C VAL A 13 -20.66 8.95 -5.53
N SER A 14 -19.41 9.34 -5.72
CA SER A 14 -18.63 10.06 -4.70
C SER A 14 -18.11 11.38 -5.28
N PRO A 15 -18.61 12.53 -4.79
CA PRO A 15 -18.05 13.82 -5.14
C PRO A 15 -16.65 13.99 -4.54
N GLY A 16 -15.74 14.61 -5.28
CA GLY A 16 -14.35 14.80 -4.82
C GLY A 16 -14.18 15.85 -3.72
N SER A 17 -15.16 16.74 -3.53
CA SER A 17 -15.13 17.81 -2.52
C SER A 17 -16.54 18.28 -2.16
N GLU A 18 -16.69 18.97 -1.02
CA GLU A 18 -17.97 19.59 -0.65
C GLU A 18 -18.39 20.68 -1.63
N GLN A 19 -17.45 21.49 -2.13
CA GLN A 19 -17.70 22.44 -3.21
C GLN A 19 -18.29 21.77 -4.45
N THR A 20 -17.72 20.63 -4.88
CA THR A 20 -18.23 19.87 -6.03
C THR A 20 -19.64 19.36 -5.73
N ARG A 21 -19.86 18.73 -4.57
CA ARG A 21 -21.17 18.19 -4.19
C ARG A 21 -22.23 19.30 -4.18
N LYS A 22 -21.96 20.43 -3.52
CA LYS A 22 -22.88 21.58 -3.44
C LYS A 22 -23.16 22.19 -4.80
N THR A 23 -22.13 22.32 -5.64
CA THR A 23 -22.31 22.82 -7.00
C THR A 23 -23.19 21.89 -7.85
N LEU A 24 -23.01 20.57 -7.75
CA LEU A 24 -23.87 19.59 -8.42
C LEU A 24 -25.32 19.62 -7.88
N GLU A 25 -25.48 19.85 -6.57
CA GLU A 25 -26.77 19.97 -5.88
C GLU A 25 -27.57 21.19 -6.40
N GLU A 26 -26.95 22.37 -6.41
CA GLU A 26 -27.58 23.62 -6.86
C GLU A 26 -27.91 23.62 -8.35
N ASN A 27 -27.11 22.95 -9.18
CA ASN A 27 -27.38 22.77 -10.60
C ASN A 27 -28.36 21.62 -10.90
N GLY A 28 -28.93 20.98 -9.87
CA GLY A 28 -29.92 19.93 -10.01
C GLY A 28 -29.38 18.60 -10.57
N ILE A 29 -28.07 18.45 -10.74
CA ILE A 29 -27.44 17.24 -11.29
C ILE A 29 -27.58 16.07 -10.32
N LEU A 30 -27.47 16.30 -9.01
CA LEU A 30 -27.65 15.22 -8.02
C LEU A 30 -29.06 14.61 -8.05
N LYS A 31 -30.09 15.35 -8.47
CA LYS A 31 -31.45 14.84 -8.64
C LYS A 31 -31.53 13.77 -9.73
N VAL A 32 -30.63 13.82 -10.74
CA VAL A 32 -30.56 12.79 -11.78
C VAL A 32 -30.06 11.49 -11.18
N PHE A 33 -29.00 11.53 -10.37
CA PHE A 33 -28.44 10.36 -9.68
C PHE A 33 -29.43 9.78 -8.65
N GLU A 34 -30.14 10.63 -7.92
CA GLU A 34 -31.19 10.22 -6.99
C GLU A 34 -32.33 9.47 -7.71
N LYS A 35 -32.83 10.01 -8.83
CA LYS A 35 -33.86 9.34 -9.65
C LYS A 35 -33.41 8.00 -10.22
N LEU A 36 -32.10 7.82 -10.44
CA LEU A 36 -31.51 6.56 -10.85
C LEU A 36 -31.36 5.55 -9.70
N GLY A 37 -31.71 5.92 -8.46
CA GLY A 37 -31.46 5.08 -7.29
C GLY A 37 -29.98 4.94 -6.94
N SER A 38 -29.14 5.89 -7.37
CA SER A 38 -27.71 5.87 -7.10
C SER A 38 -27.46 6.16 -5.62
N LYS A 39 -26.49 5.47 -5.02
CA LYS A 39 -26.06 5.76 -3.65
C LYS A 39 -24.99 6.84 -3.66
N LEU A 40 -25.35 8.04 -3.20
CA LEU A 40 -24.39 9.11 -2.95
C LEU A 40 -23.54 8.75 -1.73
N LEU A 41 -22.23 8.71 -1.92
CA LEU A 41 -21.25 8.49 -0.86
C LEU A 41 -20.75 9.82 -0.31
N THR A 42 -20.20 9.78 0.89
CA THR A 42 -19.47 10.91 1.49
C THR A 42 -18.34 11.38 0.56
N ASN A 43 -18.03 12.68 0.61
CA ASN A 43 -16.93 13.30 -0.14
C ASN A 43 -15.56 12.87 0.43
N ALA A 44 -15.20 11.63 0.18
CA ALA A 44 -14.00 10.98 0.70
C ALA A 44 -13.53 9.89 -0.27
N CYS A 45 -12.33 9.33 -0.05
CA CYS A 45 -11.80 8.27 -0.91
C CYS A 45 -12.73 7.04 -1.00
N GLY A 46 -13.35 6.65 0.13
CA GLY A 46 -14.32 5.56 0.20
C GLY A 46 -13.82 4.25 -0.43
N PRO A 47 -14.61 3.63 -1.34
CA PRO A 47 -14.24 2.37 -1.99
C PRO A 47 -12.88 2.39 -2.71
N CYS A 48 -12.42 3.54 -3.23
CA CYS A 48 -11.14 3.64 -3.96
C CYS A 48 -9.92 3.16 -3.13
N CYS A 49 -9.99 3.29 -1.80
CA CYS A 49 -8.94 2.84 -0.89
C CYS A 49 -9.31 1.61 -0.04
N GLY A 50 -10.41 0.93 -0.37
CA GLY A 50 -10.90 -0.21 0.41
C GLY A 50 -11.70 0.19 1.65
N SER A 51 -12.07 1.47 1.79
CA SER A 51 -12.97 1.94 2.84
C SER A 51 -14.42 1.77 2.38
N TRP A 52 -14.81 0.51 2.17
CA TRP A 52 -16.14 0.12 1.78
C TRP A 52 -16.55 -1.16 2.50
N ASP A 53 -17.59 -1.04 3.32
CA ASP A 53 -18.27 -2.18 3.90
C ASP A 53 -19.25 -2.77 2.87
N ARG A 54 -18.72 -3.65 2.01
CA ARG A 54 -19.48 -4.27 0.95
C ARG A 54 -20.25 -5.48 1.47
N GLN A 55 -21.57 -5.40 1.44
CA GLN A 55 -22.47 -6.41 2.01
C GLN A 55 -23.29 -7.18 0.97
N ASP A 56 -23.26 -6.75 -0.30
CA ASP A 56 -24.00 -7.40 -1.38
C ASP A 56 -23.35 -8.69 -1.89
N MET A 57 -22.11 -8.99 -1.50
CA MET A 57 -21.33 -10.12 -2.01
C MET A 57 -20.51 -10.78 -0.90
N GLU A 58 -20.55 -12.11 -0.85
CA GLU A 58 -19.69 -12.89 0.03
C GLU A 58 -18.22 -12.85 -0.44
N LYS A 59 -17.28 -12.70 0.49
CA LYS A 59 -15.84 -12.71 0.17
C LYS A 59 -15.43 -14.04 -0.46
N GLY A 60 -14.61 -13.99 -1.51
CA GLY A 60 -14.21 -15.13 -2.33
C GLY A 60 -15.11 -15.35 -3.56
N THR A 61 -16.28 -14.71 -3.61
CA THR A 61 -17.16 -14.79 -4.79
C THR A 61 -16.54 -14.06 -5.97
N LYS A 62 -16.44 -14.73 -7.13
CA LYS A 62 -16.01 -14.10 -8.37
C LYS A 62 -17.07 -13.12 -8.86
N ASN A 63 -16.69 -11.86 -9.03
CA ASN A 63 -17.54 -10.83 -9.60
C ASN A 63 -16.70 -9.79 -10.36
N SER A 64 -17.37 -8.79 -10.91
CA SER A 64 -16.74 -7.66 -11.61
C SER A 64 -17.25 -6.33 -11.06
N ILE A 65 -16.35 -5.34 -10.99
CA ILE A 65 -16.68 -3.93 -10.72
C ILE A 65 -16.03 -3.08 -11.79
N ILE A 66 -16.80 -2.17 -12.38
CA ILE A 66 -16.29 -1.13 -13.28
C ILE A 66 -16.29 0.19 -12.49
N THR A 67 -15.17 0.90 -12.50
CA THR A 67 -15.01 2.13 -11.73
C THR A 67 -14.23 3.19 -12.50
N SER A 68 -14.47 4.46 -12.16
CA SER A 68 -13.71 5.60 -12.66
C SER A 68 -12.57 6.04 -11.74
N TYR A 69 -12.06 5.11 -10.91
CA TYR A 69 -10.84 5.30 -10.15
C TYR A 69 -9.59 5.04 -11.00
N ASN A 70 -8.43 4.90 -10.35
CA ASN A 70 -7.13 4.80 -11.00
C ASN A 70 -6.32 3.55 -10.60
N ARG A 71 -6.88 2.67 -9.75
CA ARG A 71 -6.19 1.46 -9.28
C ARG A 71 -7.15 0.29 -9.18
N ASN A 72 -6.71 -0.86 -9.68
CA ASN A 72 -7.48 -2.10 -9.76
C ASN A 72 -6.70 -3.32 -9.24
N PHE A 73 -5.81 -3.11 -8.25
CA PHE A 73 -5.10 -4.22 -7.61
C PHE A 73 -6.07 -5.19 -6.92
N THR A 74 -5.67 -6.45 -6.80
CA THR A 74 -6.45 -7.52 -6.16
C THR A 74 -6.96 -7.10 -4.78
N GLY A 75 -8.28 -7.23 -4.55
CA GLY A 75 -8.93 -6.87 -3.29
C GLY A 75 -8.92 -5.38 -2.93
N ARG A 76 -8.54 -4.48 -3.85
CA ARG A 76 -8.34 -3.05 -3.53
C ARG A 76 -9.61 -2.33 -3.08
N LEU A 77 -10.76 -2.64 -3.66
CA LEU A 77 -12.00 -1.88 -3.42
C LEU A 77 -12.81 -2.41 -2.23
N ASP A 78 -12.87 -3.73 -2.07
CA ASP A 78 -13.76 -4.42 -1.15
C ASP A 78 -13.04 -5.49 -0.31
N GLY A 79 -11.72 -5.66 -0.46
CA GLY A 79 -10.95 -6.70 0.21
C GLY A 79 -11.22 -8.12 -0.30
N ASN A 80 -11.97 -8.30 -1.40
CA ASN A 80 -12.23 -9.61 -1.99
C ASN A 80 -11.22 -9.91 -3.12
N PRO A 81 -10.34 -10.92 -2.98
CA PRO A 81 -9.36 -11.25 -4.01
C PRO A 81 -9.98 -11.73 -5.34
N ALA A 82 -11.22 -12.23 -5.31
CA ALA A 82 -11.92 -12.73 -6.49
C ALA A 82 -12.63 -11.64 -7.31
N THR A 83 -12.61 -10.38 -6.86
CA THR A 83 -13.19 -9.24 -7.57
C THR A 83 -12.29 -8.81 -8.73
N HIS A 84 -12.84 -8.82 -9.94
CA HIS A 84 -12.20 -8.25 -11.13
C HIS A 84 -12.55 -6.77 -11.24
N ILE A 85 -11.55 -5.89 -11.17
CA ILE A 85 -11.76 -4.44 -11.17
C ILE A 85 -11.33 -3.87 -12.53
N PHE A 86 -12.26 -3.22 -13.22
CA PHE A 86 -12.03 -2.56 -14.50
C PHE A 86 -12.06 -1.04 -14.32
N LEU A 87 -11.10 -0.35 -14.93
CA LEU A 87 -11.02 1.10 -14.90
C LEU A 87 -11.57 1.66 -16.22
N ALA A 88 -12.46 2.64 -16.13
CA ALA A 88 -13.05 3.31 -17.29
C ALA A 88 -13.37 4.77 -16.96
N SER A 89 -13.76 5.58 -17.95
CA SER A 89 -14.19 6.96 -17.69
C SER A 89 -15.57 6.98 -16.99
N PRO A 90 -15.92 8.07 -16.26
CA PRO A 90 -17.20 8.18 -15.55
C PRO A 90 -18.43 7.95 -16.45
N GLU A 91 -18.40 8.44 -17.69
CA GLU A 91 -19.48 8.28 -18.66
C GLU A 91 -19.63 6.82 -19.14
N ILE A 92 -18.53 6.07 -19.29
CA ILE A 92 -18.58 4.65 -19.61
C ILE A 92 -19.15 3.85 -18.43
N VAL A 93 -18.71 4.16 -17.20
CA VAL A 93 -19.28 3.55 -15.98
C VAL A 93 -20.78 3.80 -15.92
N MET A 94 -21.21 5.04 -16.17
CA MET A 94 -22.62 5.43 -16.19
C MET A 94 -23.43 4.69 -17.26
N ALA A 95 -22.90 4.50 -18.47
CA ALA A 95 -23.61 3.76 -19.51
C ALA A 95 -23.69 2.26 -19.20
N LYS A 96 -22.62 1.68 -18.65
CA LYS A 96 -22.53 0.25 -18.33
C LYS A 96 -23.54 -0.18 -17.26
N ILE A 97 -24.02 0.72 -16.38
CA ILE A 97 -24.98 0.31 -15.34
C ILE A 97 -26.30 -0.23 -15.89
N PHE A 98 -26.63 0.06 -17.16
CA PHE A 98 -27.86 -0.38 -17.80
C PHE A 98 -27.77 -1.76 -18.45
N SER A 99 -26.61 -2.43 -18.43
CA SER A 99 -26.44 -3.78 -18.95
C SER A 99 -25.66 -4.66 -17.98
N LYS A 100 -26.17 -5.86 -17.70
CA LYS A 100 -25.42 -6.88 -16.94
C LYS A 100 -24.32 -7.54 -17.76
N ASP A 101 -24.34 -7.35 -19.08
CA ASP A 101 -23.30 -7.86 -19.97
C ASP A 101 -22.09 -6.92 -19.97
N LEU A 102 -20.96 -7.42 -19.48
CA LEU A 102 -19.70 -6.68 -19.47
C LEU A 102 -19.20 -6.37 -20.88
N ALA A 103 -19.61 -7.14 -21.90
CA ALA A 103 -19.20 -6.94 -23.28
C ALA A 103 -19.95 -5.78 -23.97
N PHE A 104 -21.13 -5.37 -23.47
CA PHE A 104 -21.96 -4.31 -24.05
C PHE A 104 -21.18 -3.02 -24.34
N ASP A 105 -20.96 -2.67 -25.60
CA ASP A 105 -20.25 -1.45 -25.97
C ASP A 105 -21.26 -0.29 -26.14
N PRO A 106 -21.31 0.69 -25.22
CA PRO A 106 -22.26 1.80 -25.33
C PRO A 106 -21.99 2.72 -26.52
N THR A 107 -20.88 2.56 -27.24
CA THR A 107 -20.56 3.36 -28.43
C THR A 107 -21.12 2.78 -29.73
N SER A 108 -21.39 1.47 -29.78
CA SER A 108 -21.87 0.78 -30.98
C SER A 108 -23.19 0.02 -30.78
N ASP A 109 -23.45 -0.46 -29.58
CA ASP A 109 -24.53 -1.40 -29.33
C ASP A 109 -25.85 -0.69 -28.98
N PHE A 110 -26.93 -1.46 -28.88
CA PHE A 110 -28.24 -0.97 -28.46
C PHE A 110 -28.77 -1.75 -27.26
N LEU A 111 -29.69 -1.14 -26.53
CA LEU A 111 -30.50 -1.78 -25.49
C LEU A 111 -31.98 -1.74 -25.92
N THR A 112 -32.73 -2.79 -25.59
CA THR A 112 -34.17 -2.81 -25.84
C THR A 112 -34.90 -2.11 -24.69
N THR A 113 -35.67 -1.08 -25.02
CA THR A 113 -36.53 -0.39 -24.05
C THR A 113 -37.72 -1.25 -23.61
N PRO A 114 -38.41 -0.94 -22.49
CA PRO A 114 -39.64 -1.65 -22.09
C PRO A 114 -40.76 -1.64 -23.15
N LYS A 115 -40.70 -0.72 -24.11
CA LYS A 115 -41.63 -0.62 -25.24
C LYS A 115 -41.20 -1.43 -26.48
N GLY A 116 -40.12 -2.20 -26.38
CA GLY A 116 -39.57 -2.99 -27.50
C GLY A 116 -38.78 -2.18 -28.54
N ILE A 117 -38.48 -0.91 -28.26
CA ILE A 117 -37.75 -0.02 -29.18
C ILE A 117 -36.25 -0.12 -28.89
N GLU A 118 -35.41 -0.14 -29.94
CA GLU A 118 -33.95 -0.03 -29.81
C GLU A 118 -33.53 1.35 -29.29
N PHE A 119 -32.72 1.37 -28.25
CA PHE A 119 -32.09 2.56 -27.70
C PHE A 119 -30.58 2.48 -27.85
N ARG A 120 -29.96 3.53 -28.41
CA ARG A 120 -28.51 3.67 -28.52
C ARG A 120 -28.06 4.86 -27.71
N PHE A 121 -27.00 4.70 -26.93
CA PHE A 121 -26.40 5.83 -26.24
C PHE A 121 -25.80 6.81 -27.26
N ARG A 122 -25.80 8.09 -26.89
CA ARG A 122 -25.09 9.14 -27.62
C ARG A 122 -24.02 9.70 -26.69
N PRO A 123 -22.84 10.09 -27.22
CA PRO A 123 -21.82 10.73 -26.41
C PRO A 123 -22.40 11.92 -25.63
N PRO A 124 -22.21 11.97 -24.29
CA PRO A 124 -22.76 13.05 -23.48
C PRO A 124 -22.09 14.38 -23.85
N ARG A 125 -22.85 15.46 -23.72
CA ARG A 125 -22.35 16.84 -23.83
C ARG A 125 -22.68 17.57 -22.54
N GLY A 126 -21.80 18.45 -22.11
CA GLY A 126 -21.98 19.22 -20.90
C GLY A 126 -21.04 20.42 -20.85
N GLU A 127 -21.32 21.33 -19.93
CA GLU A 127 -20.41 22.44 -19.63
C GLU A 127 -19.19 21.90 -18.86
N ALA A 128 -18.00 22.35 -19.24
CA ALA A 128 -16.77 21.99 -18.52
C ALA A 128 -16.71 22.61 -17.11
N LEU A 129 -17.36 23.76 -16.91
CA LEU A 129 -17.43 24.49 -15.66
C LEU A 129 -18.87 25.01 -15.45
N PRO A 130 -19.34 25.13 -14.20
CA PRO A 130 -20.67 25.66 -13.92
C PRO A 130 -20.79 27.13 -14.37
N ALA A 131 -21.79 27.46 -15.20
CA ALA A 131 -22.03 28.83 -15.68
C ALA A 131 -22.16 29.89 -14.56
N LYS A 132 -22.64 29.51 -13.37
CA LYS A 132 -22.79 30.39 -12.20
C LYS A 132 -21.56 30.41 -11.27
N GLY A 133 -20.48 29.73 -11.65
CA GLY A 133 -19.34 29.49 -10.78
C GLY A 133 -19.60 28.38 -9.75
N PHE A 134 -18.58 28.10 -8.94
CA PHE A 134 -18.66 27.09 -7.89
C PHE A 134 -19.27 27.67 -6.61
N VAL A 135 -20.00 26.84 -5.88
CA VAL A 135 -20.54 27.19 -4.56
C VAL A 135 -19.40 27.38 -3.56
N ASN A 136 -19.44 28.44 -2.75
CA ASN A 136 -18.49 28.62 -1.66
C ASN A 136 -18.81 27.61 -0.54
N THR A 137 -17.81 26.85 -0.12
CA THR A 137 -17.94 25.89 0.98
C THR A 137 -16.81 26.05 2.00
N ASP A 138 -16.32 27.27 2.21
CA ASP A 138 -15.17 27.55 3.08
C ASP A 138 -15.47 27.21 4.55
N TYR A 139 -16.75 27.07 4.92
CA TYR A 139 -17.18 26.61 6.24
C TYR A 139 -16.63 25.22 6.62
N VAL A 140 -16.17 24.40 5.66
CA VAL A 140 -15.52 23.10 5.95
C VAL A 140 -14.06 23.24 6.39
N TYR A 141 -13.47 24.42 6.24
CA TYR A 141 -12.10 24.70 6.63
C TYR A 141 -12.07 25.33 8.03
N SER A 142 -11.19 24.82 8.88
CA SER A 142 -10.89 25.42 10.19
C SER A 142 -9.47 25.95 10.17
N GLN A 143 -9.32 27.27 10.27
CA GLN A 143 -8.01 27.92 10.29
C GLN A 143 -7.28 27.65 11.63
N PRO A 144 -5.95 27.45 11.63
CA PRO A 144 -5.19 27.46 12.88
C PRO A 144 -5.39 28.80 13.63
N PRO A 145 -5.45 28.79 14.97
CA PRO A 145 -5.54 30.02 15.75
C PRO A 145 -4.37 30.97 15.45
N THR A 146 -4.67 32.26 15.27
CA THR A 146 -3.67 33.31 15.03
C THR A 146 -2.96 33.75 16.31
N THR A 147 -3.58 33.52 17.48
CA THR A 147 -3.03 33.79 18.81
C THR A 147 -3.28 32.59 19.74
N GLY A 148 -2.53 32.48 20.84
CA GLY A 148 -2.72 31.42 21.83
C GLY A 148 -2.25 30.03 21.38
N ARG A 149 -1.50 29.93 20.28
CA ARG A 149 -1.02 28.64 19.73
C ARG A 149 -0.10 27.91 20.71
N GLU A 150 0.65 28.66 21.51
CA GLU A 150 1.53 28.19 22.58
C GLU A 150 0.79 27.51 23.74
N ALA A 151 -0.50 27.79 23.92
CA ALA A 151 -1.33 27.14 24.94
C ALA A 151 -1.91 25.80 24.45
N ILE A 152 -1.90 25.54 23.14
CA ILE A 152 -2.39 24.27 22.58
C ILE A 152 -1.49 23.13 23.06
N ARG A 153 -2.11 22.08 23.60
CA ARG A 153 -1.44 20.85 24.02
C ARG A 153 -1.95 19.69 23.16
N VAL A 154 -1.06 19.07 22.41
CA VAL A 154 -1.36 17.82 21.71
C VAL A 154 -1.00 16.67 22.64
N GLN A 155 -2.01 15.94 23.10
CA GLN A 155 -1.84 14.82 24.02
C GLN A 155 -2.18 13.51 23.30
N ILE A 156 -1.36 12.49 23.52
CA ILE A 156 -1.60 11.13 23.07
C ILE A 156 -1.73 10.28 24.33
N SER A 157 -2.85 9.59 24.48
CA SER A 157 -3.07 8.70 25.63
C SER A 157 -2.20 7.45 25.49
N ASP A 158 -1.54 7.05 26.58
CA ASP A 158 -0.70 5.85 26.63
C ASP A 158 -1.49 4.54 26.43
N THR A 159 -2.82 4.58 26.60
CA THR A 159 -3.73 3.45 26.36
C THR A 159 -4.49 3.57 25.04
N SER A 160 -4.14 4.55 24.18
CA SER A 160 -4.80 4.70 22.89
C SER A 160 -4.46 3.53 21.97
N GLU A 161 -5.48 2.87 21.41
CA GLU A 161 -5.28 1.86 20.36
C GLU A 161 -5.11 2.47 18.96
N ARG A 162 -5.27 3.81 18.83
CA ARG A 162 -5.31 4.54 17.55
C ARG A 162 -4.05 5.35 17.28
N LEU A 163 -3.47 5.94 18.34
CA LEU A 163 -2.29 6.81 18.28
C LEU A 163 -1.24 6.29 19.26
N GLN A 164 0.01 6.20 18.81
CA GLN A 164 1.15 5.77 19.61
C GLN A 164 2.32 6.73 19.38
N LEU A 165 2.99 7.17 20.45
CA LEU A 165 4.25 7.88 20.31
C LEU A 165 5.30 6.94 19.70
N LEU A 166 6.03 7.42 18.70
CA LEU A 166 7.11 6.63 18.10
C LEU A 166 8.32 6.59 19.03
N THR A 167 8.78 5.38 19.35
CA THR A 167 10.09 5.16 19.98
C THR A 167 11.18 5.26 18.92
N PRO A 168 12.28 5.99 19.16
CA PRO A 168 13.42 6.02 18.25
C PRO A 168 13.93 4.61 17.94
N PHE A 169 14.21 4.33 16.67
CA PHE A 169 14.80 3.04 16.28
C PHE A 169 16.25 2.92 16.75
N ASN A 170 16.69 1.69 16.99
CA ASN A 170 18.07 1.42 17.41
C ASN A 170 19.08 1.91 16.36
N ARG A 171 20.18 2.50 16.85
CA ARG A 171 21.35 2.85 16.05
C ARG A 171 21.97 1.58 15.45
N TRP A 172 22.61 1.72 14.28
CA TRP A 172 23.45 0.63 13.75
C TRP A 172 24.61 0.34 14.71
N HIS A 173 24.86 -0.94 14.99
CA HIS A 173 25.89 -1.42 15.93
C HIS A 173 27.32 -1.26 15.40
N GLY A 174 27.50 -0.81 14.15
CA GLY A 174 28.82 -0.57 13.55
C GLY A 174 29.48 -1.81 12.95
N GLY A 175 28.81 -2.96 12.97
CA GLY A 175 29.27 -4.22 12.40
C GLY A 175 28.41 -4.70 11.23
N ASP A 176 28.74 -5.90 10.76
CA ASP A 176 27.98 -6.58 9.72
C ASP A 176 26.70 -7.19 10.29
N PHE A 177 25.75 -7.55 9.41
CA PHE A 177 24.58 -8.33 9.80
C PHE A 177 24.83 -9.78 9.41
N GLU A 178 25.00 -10.66 10.38
CA GLU A 178 25.36 -12.06 10.16
C GLU A 178 24.17 -12.99 10.44
N ASP A 179 24.14 -14.12 9.73
CA ASP A 179 23.18 -15.21 9.95
C ASP A 179 21.71 -14.76 10.02
N CYS A 180 21.32 -13.78 9.19
CA CYS A 180 19.96 -13.29 9.13
C CYS A 180 19.03 -14.37 8.56
N ASN A 181 17.84 -14.51 9.13
CA ASN A 181 16.80 -15.35 8.55
C ASN A 181 16.19 -14.66 7.32
N VAL A 182 15.82 -15.43 6.30
CA VAL A 182 14.87 -14.94 5.29
C VAL A 182 13.47 -15.07 5.89
N LEU A 183 12.80 -13.94 6.16
CA LEU A 183 11.42 -13.97 6.67
C LEU A 183 10.45 -14.48 5.59
N ILE A 184 10.60 -13.95 4.37
CA ILE A 184 9.83 -14.36 3.21
C ILE A 184 10.66 -14.10 1.94
N LYS A 185 10.60 -15.05 1.00
CA LYS A 185 10.99 -14.83 -0.40
C LYS A 185 9.71 -14.58 -1.18
N VAL A 186 9.55 -13.37 -1.71
CA VAL A 186 8.33 -12.95 -2.39
C VAL A 186 8.38 -13.32 -3.87
N GLN A 187 7.33 -13.96 -4.36
CA GLN A 187 7.17 -14.29 -5.78
C GLN A 187 6.38 -13.20 -6.50
N GLY A 188 6.94 -12.67 -7.60
CA GLY A 188 6.25 -11.74 -8.46
C GLY A 188 5.88 -10.41 -7.79
N LYS A 189 4.72 -9.86 -8.16
CA LYS A 189 4.33 -8.49 -7.82
C LYS A 189 4.08 -8.30 -6.32
N CYS A 190 4.89 -7.45 -5.69
CA CYS A 190 4.70 -7.04 -4.29
C CYS A 190 4.42 -5.53 -4.17
N THR A 191 3.15 -5.14 -4.09
CA THR A 191 2.75 -3.73 -3.91
C THR A 191 2.81 -3.33 -2.44
N THR A 192 2.73 -2.04 -2.13
CA THR A 192 2.53 -1.58 -0.74
C THR A 192 1.22 -2.06 -0.12
N ASP A 193 0.22 -2.44 -0.92
CA ASP A 193 -1.00 -3.07 -0.40
C ASP A 193 -0.77 -4.54 -0.02
N HIS A 194 0.24 -5.22 -0.59
CA HIS A 194 0.69 -6.54 -0.13
C HIS A 194 1.53 -6.45 1.16
N ILE A 195 2.34 -5.39 1.28
CA ILE A 195 3.20 -5.14 2.46
C ILE A 195 2.39 -4.61 3.64
N THR A 196 1.47 -3.67 3.43
CA THR A 196 0.65 -3.05 4.48
C THR A 196 -0.74 -2.74 3.93
N PRO A 197 -1.65 -3.74 3.94
CA PRO A 197 -3.00 -3.59 3.42
C PRO A 197 -3.75 -2.38 3.99
N ALA A 198 -4.73 -1.92 3.21
CA ALA A 198 -5.61 -0.79 3.54
C ALA A 198 -6.85 -1.23 4.32
N GLY A 199 -8.01 -0.58 4.07
CA GLY A 199 -9.30 -0.99 4.60
C GLY A 199 -9.36 -0.90 6.13
N PRO A 200 -9.65 -2.00 6.86
CA PRO A 200 -9.77 -1.96 8.32
C PRO A 200 -8.50 -1.46 9.01
N TRP A 201 -7.33 -1.66 8.40
CA TRP A 201 -6.05 -1.22 8.94
C TRP A 201 -5.85 0.30 8.96
N PHE A 202 -6.73 1.08 8.30
CA PHE A 202 -6.71 2.54 8.45
C PHE A 202 -6.93 2.99 9.89
N ALA A 203 -7.63 2.19 10.70
CA ALA A 203 -7.81 2.47 12.12
C ALA A 203 -6.45 2.65 12.84
N TYR A 204 -5.43 1.87 12.45
CA TYR A 204 -4.16 1.80 13.19
C TYR A 204 -3.03 2.64 12.56
N ARG A 205 -3.31 3.53 11.59
CA ARG A 205 -2.26 4.32 10.90
C ARG A 205 -1.42 5.20 11.84
N GLY A 206 -1.96 5.60 12.98
CA GLY A 206 -1.23 6.34 14.01
C GLY A 206 -0.59 5.47 15.09
N HIS A 207 -0.73 4.14 15.04
CA HIS A 207 -0.26 3.21 16.05
C HIS A 207 0.62 2.13 15.42
N LEU A 208 1.94 2.33 15.46
CA LEU A 208 2.90 1.51 14.72
C LEU A 208 2.86 0.03 15.10
N GLU A 209 2.73 -0.28 16.38
CA GLU A 209 2.65 -1.67 16.84
C GLU A 209 1.41 -2.40 16.34
N ASN A 210 0.22 -1.81 16.47
CA ASN A 210 -1.03 -2.40 16.01
C ASN A 210 -1.05 -2.58 14.50
N ILE A 211 -0.62 -1.58 13.72
CA ILE A 211 -0.59 -1.71 12.26
C ILE A 211 0.46 -2.73 11.79
N SER A 212 1.52 -2.98 12.56
CA SER A 212 2.53 -3.99 12.21
C SER A 212 1.99 -5.42 12.18
N ASN A 213 0.79 -5.67 12.73
CA ASN A 213 0.07 -6.95 12.58
C ASN A 213 -0.41 -7.23 11.14
N ASN A 214 -0.20 -6.30 10.20
CA ASN A 214 -0.50 -6.51 8.78
C ASN A 214 0.72 -6.55 7.87
N THR A 215 1.92 -6.62 8.44
CA THR A 215 3.18 -6.65 7.68
C THR A 215 3.22 -7.86 6.77
N LEU A 216 3.28 -7.63 5.45
CA LEU A 216 3.44 -8.62 4.39
C LEU A 216 2.35 -9.71 4.31
N ILE A 217 1.19 -9.50 4.93
CA ILE A 217 0.10 -10.49 4.92
C ILE A 217 -0.55 -10.67 3.55
N GLY A 218 -0.25 -9.81 2.57
CA GLY A 218 -0.72 -9.96 1.18
C GLY A 218 0.37 -10.43 0.22
N ALA A 219 1.60 -10.69 0.70
CA ALA A 219 2.70 -11.14 -0.15
C ALA A 219 2.60 -12.65 -0.40
N VAL A 220 2.92 -13.08 -1.63
CA VAL A 220 2.98 -14.49 -2.03
C VAL A 220 4.36 -15.03 -1.70
N ASN A 221 4.41 -16.09 -0.90
CA ASN A 221 5.65 -16.79 -0.56
C ASN A 221 6.06 -17.71 -1.72
N ALA A 222 7.26 -17.52 -2.25
CA ALA A 222 7.79 -18.25 -3.39
C ALA A 222 8.02 -19.76 -3.12
N GLU A 223 8.16 -20.18 -1.86
CA GLU A 223 8.42 -21.58 -1.54
C GLU A 223 7.16 -22.46 -1.56
N ASN A 224 6.02 -21.90 -1.18
CA ASN A 224 4.77 -22.67 -1.03
C ASN A 224 3.59 -22.10 -1.84
N GLY A 225 3.78 -20.95 -2.51
CA GLY A 225 2.73 -20.26 -3.27
C GLY A 225 1.59 -19.68 -2.43
N LYS A 226 1.68 -19.75 -1.09
CA LYS A 226 0.64 -19.29 -0.16
C LYS A 226 0.85 -17.81 0.19
N ILE A 227 -0.24 -17.17 0.62
CA ILE A 227 -0.25 -15.81 1.16
C ILE A 227 -0.25 -15.89 2.69
N ASN A 228 0.54 -15.04 3.35
CA ASN A 228 0.64 -14.98 4.82
C ASN A 228 0.99 -16.32 5.49
N THR A 229 1.79 -17.16 4.84
CA THR A 229 2.26 -18.43 5.42
C THR A 229 3.74 -18.61 5.14
N VAL A 230 4.55 -18.59 6.20
CA VAL A 230 6.01 -18.74 6.16
C VAL A 230 6.45 -19.76 7.18
N TYR A 231 7.64 -20.33 6.99
CA TYR A 231 8.24 -21.24 7.96
C TYR A 231 9.00 -20.43 9.02
N ASN A 232 8.73 -20.68 10.29
CA ASN A 232 9.44 -20.07 11.39
C ASN A 232 10.65 -20.94 11.77
N TRP A 233 11.85 -20.47 11.43
CA TRP A 233 13.11 -21.20 11.64
C TRP A 233 13.54 -21.29 13.11
N ILE A 234 12.85 -20.62 14.04
CA ILE A 234 13.08 -20.74 15.48
C ILE A 234 12.17 -21.80 16.08
N THR A 235 10.88 -21.80 15.73
CA THR A 235 9.91 -22.75 16.30
C THR A 235 9.86 -24.08 15.54
N GLY A 236 10.17 -24.08 14.25
CA GLY A 236 10.13 -25.26 13.40
C GLY A 236 8.78 -25.52 12.70
N ASP A 237 7.86 -24.56 12.71
CA ASP A 237 6.49 -24.71 12.19
C ASP A 237 6.12 -23.60 11.19
N GLU A 238 5.06 -23.84 10.39
CA GLU A 238 4.44 -22.78 9.58
C GLU A 238 3.70 -21.77 10.50
N GLY A 239 3.75 -20.49 10.13
CA GLY A 239 3.04 -19.42 10.81
C GLY A 239 2.74 -18.24 9.90
N ASP A 240 2.02 -17.25 10.44
CA ASP A 240 1.79 -15.99 9.73
C ASP A 240 3.06 -15.11 9.73
N VAL A 241 3.12 -14.17 8.77
CA VAL A 241 4.32 -13.35 8.57
C VAL A 241 4.58 -12.40 9.75
N PRO A 242 3.59 -11.62 10.25
CA PRO A 242 3.78 -10.78 11.43
C PRO A 242 4.19 -11.54 12.69
N GLY A 243 3.55 -12.67 12.98
CA GLY A 243 3.84 -13.51 14.14
C GLY A 243 5.26 -14.08 14.09
N THR A 244 5.68 -14.58 12.93
CA THR A 244 7.06 -15.07 12.71
C THR A 244 8.08 -13.94 12.86
N ALA A 245 7.82 -12.75 12.30
CA ALA A 245 8.71 -11.60 12.45
C ALA A 245 8.82 -11.13 13.92
N ARG A 246 7.73 -11.20 14.70
CA ARG A 246 7.75 -10.93 16.14
C ARG A 246 8.58 -11.97 16.90
N ALA A 247 8.46 -13.25 16.55
CA ALA A 247 9.28 -14.31 17.14
C ALA A 247 10.78 -14.06 16.88
N TYR A 248 11.15 -13.69 15.66
CA TYR A 248 12.54 -13.32 15.32
C TYR A 248 13.00 -12.08 16.11
N LYS A 249 12.16 -11.05 16.20
CA LYS A 249 12.47 -9.85 17.01
C LYS A 249 12.68 -10.19 18.48
N ALA A 250 11.82 -11.01 19.08
CA ALA A 250 11.92 -11.42 20.49
C ALA A 250 13.21 -12.21 20.77
N ALA A 251 13.65 -13.01 19.81
CA ALA A 251 14.92 -13.74 19.86
C ALA A 251 16.14 -12.89 19.46
N SER A 252 15.98 -11.59 19.18
CA SER A 252 17.03 -10.71 18.63
C SER A 252 17.67 -11.26 17.34
N GLN A 253 16.93 -12.05 16.58
CA GLN A 253 17.36 -12.66 15.33
C GLN A 253 17.06 -11.67 14.17
N PRO A 254 18.09 -11.08 13.53
CA PRO A 254 17.86 -10.22 12.37
C PRO A 254 17.31 -11.04 11.21
N TRP A 255 16.55 -10.36 10.35
CA TRP A 255 15.97 -10.97 9.17
C TRP A 255 15.92 -10.03 7.97
N VAL A 256 15.76 -10.63 6.80
CA VAL A 256 15.65 -9.96 5.50
C VAL A 256 14.43 -10.43 4.72
N VAL A 257 14.01 -9.64 3.73
CA VAL A 257 13.08 -10.08 2.68
C VAL A 257 13.84 -10.22 1.37
N ILE A 258 13.51 -11.27 0.61
CA ILE A 258 13.96 -11.42 -0.77
C ILE A 258 12.80 -11.03 -1.69
N GLY A 259 12.97 -9.98 -2.49
CA GLY A 259 11.93 -9.42 -3.36
C GLY A 259 12.18 -9.64 -4.84
N ASP A 260 11.10 -9.67 -5.63
CA ASP A 260 11.17 -9.72 -7.09
C ASP A 260 11.28 -8.29 -7.69
N HIS A 261 10.88 -8.09 -8.94
CA HIS A 261 10.85 -6.78 -9.60
C HIS A 261 9.87 -5.78 -8.97
N ASN A 262 10.25 -4.49 -9.02
CA ASN A 262 9.43 -3.34 -8.63
C ASN A 262 8.81 -3.46 -7.23
N TYR A 263 9.55 -4.01 -6.28
CA TYR A 263 9.11 -4.24 -4.92
C TYR A 263 8.66 -2.93 -4.25
N GLY A 264 7.48 -2.96 -3.63
CA GLY A 264 6.84 -1.80 -3.00
C GLY A 264 6.12 -0.86 -3.97
N GLU A 265 5.65 -1.37 -5.12
CA GLU A 265 4.83 -0.60 -6.07
C GLU A 265 3.57 -0.02 -5.42
N GLY A 266 3.14 1.17 -5.84
CA GLY A 266 1.79 1.67 -5.58
C GLY A 266 1.72 2.85 -4.61
N SER A 267 1.15 2.64 -3.43
CA SER A 267 0.85 3.73 -2.48
C SER A 267 2.12 4.23 -1.80
N SER A 268 2.16 5.52 -1.46
CA SER A 268 3.31 6.16 -0.79
C SER A 268 3.48 5.82 0.70
N ARG A 269 2.78 4.78 1.21
CA ARG A 269 2.65 4.49 2.64
C ARG A 269 4.02 4.17 3.25
N GLU A 270 4.51 5.04 4.13
CA GLU A 270 5.78 4.82 4.84
C GLU A 270 5.71 3.66 5.84
N HIS A 271 4.50 3.26 6.27
CA HIS A 271 4.28 2.06 7.08
C HIS A 271 4.88 0.81 6.44
N ALA A 272 4.93 0.73 5.11
CA ALA A 272 5.56 -0.38 4.40
C ALA A 272 7.08 -0.51 4.72
N ALA A 273 7.72 0.55 5.21
CA ALA A 273 9.10 0.55 5.69
C ALA A 273 9.18 0.56 7.23
N LEU A 274 8.29 1.30 7.91
CA LEU A 274 8.27 1.36 9.37
C LEU A 274 7.96 0.00 10.00
N GLN A 275 7.03 -0.79 9.45
CA GLN A 275 6.63 -2.04 10.07
C GLN A 275 7.72 -3.12 9.97
N PRO A 276 8.36 -3.39 8.81
CA PRO A 276 9.51 -4.28 8.78
C PRO A 276 10.61 -3.83 9.74
N ARG A 277 10.91 -2.52 9.78
CA ARG A 277 11.92 -1.98 10.69
C ARG A 277 11.56 -2.19 12.16
N TYR A 278 10.31 -1.94 12.52
CA TYR A 278 9.78 -2.17 13.87
C TYR A 278 9.84 -3.64 14.25
N LEU A 279 9.60 -4.55 13.29
CA LEU A 279 9.61 -6.00 13.48
C LEU A 279 11.02 -6.63 13.36
N GLY A 280 12.09 -5.84 13.25
CA GLY A 280 13.47 -6.33 13.30
C GLY A 280 14.13 -6.64 11.94
N ALA A 281 13.54 -6.20 10.83
CA ALA A 281 14.21 -6.26 9.54
C ALA A 281 15.50 -5.46 9.56
N VAL A 282 16.52 -5.94 8.85
CA VAL A 282 17.76 -5.20 8.62
C VAL A 282 17.94 -4.78 7.16
N ALA A 283 17.40 -5.58 6.23
CA ALA A 283 17.47 -5.30 4.81
C ALA A 283 16.29 -5.88 4.03
N ILE A 284 16.04 -5.29 2.87
CA ILE A 284 15.23 -5.86 1.80
C ILE A 284 16.18 -6.00 0.59
N LEU A 285 16.33 -7.21 0.08
CA LEU A 285 17.13 -7.51 -1.11
C LEU A 285 16.18 -7.89 -2.26
N ALA A 286 16.06 -7.04 -3.27
CA ALA A 286 15.11 -7.24 -4.36
C ALA A 286 15.77 -7.13 -5.74
N LYS A 287 15.11 -7.57 -6.81
CA LYS A 287 15.61 -7.29 -8.18
C LYS A 287 15.54 -5.79 -8.49
N SER A 288 14.42 -5.16 -8.13
CA SER A 288 14.27 -3.71 -8.23
C SER A 288 13.21 -3.18 -7.25
N PHE A 289 13.18 -1.86 -7.04
CA PHE A 289 12.26 -1.20 -6.12
C PHE A 289 11.46 -0.09 -6.80
N ALA A 290 10.24 0.14 -6.31
CA ALA A 290 9.52 1.36 -6.59
C ALA A 290 10.15 2.57 -5.85
N ARG A 291 10.28 3.70 -6.53
CA ARG A 291 11.02 4.90 -6.09
C ARG A 291 10.68 5.38 -4.67
N ILE A 292 9.39 5.53 -4.37
CA ILE A 292 8.94 6.06 -3.07
C ILE A 292 9.25 5.07 -1.96
N HIS A 293 9.00 3.78 -2.20
CA HIS A 293 9.26 2.74 -1.21
C HIS A 293 10.75 2.60 -0.90
N GLU A 294 11.63 2.62 -1.91
CA GLU A 294 13.09 2.61 -1.73
C GLU A 294 13.55 3.77 -0.82
N THR A 295 12.94 4.95 -0.98
CA THR A 295 13.23 6.13 -0.15
C THR A 295 12.74 5.93 1.29
N ASN A 296 11.53 5.40 1.48
CA ASN A 296 10.97 5.12 2.80
C ASN A 296 11.84 4.11 3.57
N LEU A 297 12.31 3.03 2.92
CA LEU A 297 13.21 2.05 3.54
C LEU A 297 14.47 2.72 4.10
N LYS A 298 15.15 3.53 3.28
CA LYS A 298 16.35 4.28 3.68
C LYS A 298 16.07 5.28 4.81
N LYS A 299 14.93 5.97 4.77
CA LYS A 299 14.52 6.90 5.83
C LYS A 299 14.32 6.19 7.18
N GLN A 300 13.88 4.94 7.17
CA GLN A 300 13.74 4.12 8.38
C GLN A 300 15.00 3.32 8.75
N GLY A 301 16.13 3.59 8.10
CA GLY A 301 17.41 2.95 8.41
C GLY A 301 17.52 1.49 7.98
N LEU A 302 16.68 1.03 7.04
CA LEU A 302 16.81 -0.27 6.40
C LEU A 302 17.75 -0.19 5.19
N LEU A 303 18.47 -1.27 4.91
CA LEU A 303 19.22 -1.43 3.67
C LEU A 303 18.28 -1.87 2.55
N ALA A 304 18.08 -1.00 1.55
CA ALA A 304 17.40 -1.34 0.30
C ALA A 304 18.46 -1.76 -0.73
N LEU A 305 18.65 -3.07 -0.88
CA LEU A 305 19.69 -3.68 -1.70
C LEU A 305 19.09 -4.30 -2.97
N LYS A 306 19.79 -4.15 -4.10
CA LYS A 306 19.37 -4.68 -5.39
C LYS A 306 20.33 -5.78 -5.84
N PHE A 307 19.83 -6.92 -6.31
CA PHE A 307 20.69 -7.91 -6.95
C PHE A 307 21.45 -7.27 -8.12
N VAL A 308 22.76 -7.51 -8.21
CA VAL A 308 23.54 -7.13 -9.40
C VAL A 308 23.26 -8.11 -10.53
N ASP A 309 23.27 -9.41 -10.22
CA ASP A 309 22.77 -10.46 -11.10
C ASP A 309 21.37 -10.91 -10.63
N GLU A 310 20.34 -10.61 -11.42
CA GLU A 310 18.97 -11.03 -11.10
C GLU A 310 18.80 -12.57 -11.05
N GLY A 311 19.71 -13.32 -11.67
CA GLY A 311 19.78 -14.79 -11.57
C GLY A 311 19.97 -15.28 -10.13
N ASP A 312 20.60 -14.49 -9.27
CA ASP A 312 20.85 -14.82 -7.87
C ASP A 312 19.57 -14.91 -7.04
N TYR A 313 18.52 -14.17 -7.43
CA TYR A 313 17.19 -14.32 -6.83
C TYR A 313 16.70 -15.77 -6.88
N TYR A 314 16.95 -16.49 -7.97
CA TYR A 314 16.50 -17.88 -8.12
C TYR A 314 17.33 -18.87 -7.30
N ARG A 315 18.56 -18.51 -6.96
CA ARG A 315 19.49 -19.34 -6.20
C ARG A 315 19.26 -19.26 -4.69
N VAL A 316 18.79 -18.12 -4.18
CA VAL A 316 18.47 -17.93 -2.75
C VAL A 316 17.18 -18.66 -2.39
N LYS A 317 17.19 -19.49 -1.35
CA LYS A 317 15.99 -20.12 -0.77
C LYS A 317 15.57 -19.42 0.51
N SER A 318 14.30 -19.53 0.89
CA SER A 318 13.84 -19.00 2.19
C SER A 318 14.47 -19.70 3.41
N SER A 319 15.03 -20.89 3.20
CA SER A 319 15.75 -21.65 4.23
C SER A 319 17.16 -21.15 4.47
N ASP A 320 17.73 -20.37 3.55
CA ASP A 320 19.11 -19.92 3.67
C ASP A 320 19.28 -18.89 4.79
N ARG A 321 20.51 -18.80 5.29
CA ARG A 321 20.98 -17.71 6.15
C ARG A 321 21.72 -16.67 5.31
N ILE A 322 21.42 -15.40 5.57
CA ILE A 322 21.95 -14.27 4.81
C ILE A 322 22.86 -13.44 5.71
N SER A 323 24.12 -13.25 5.30
CA SER A 323 25.04 -12.32 5.95
C SER A 323 25.36 -11.17 5.00
N ILE A 324 25.18 -9.93 5.46
CA ILE A 324 25.46 -8.70 4.72
C ILE A 324 26.75 -8.13 5.29
N VAL A 325 27.85 -8.23 4.53
CA VAL A 325 29.20 -8.01 5.05
C VAL A 325 29.87 -6.77 4.46
N GLY A 326 30.89 -6.26 5.17
CA GLY A 326 31.65 -5.09 4.74
C GLY A 326 30.92 -3.75 4.96
N LEU A 327 29.93 -3.69 5.85
CA LEU A 327 29.09 -2.50 6.07
C LEU A 327 29.86 -1.32 6.68
N LYS A 328 30.98 -1.57 7.37
CA LYS A 328 31.93 -0.52 7.79
C LYS A 328 32.46 0.30 6.61
N GLY A 329 32.58 -0.33 5.44
CA GLY A 329 33.05 0.29 4.21
C GLY A 329 31.95 0.84 3.30
N LEU A 330 30.69 0.91 3.77
CA LEU A 330 29.54 1.37 2.99
C LEU A 330 29.75 2.81 2.49
N LYS A 331 29.67 3.01 1.17
CA LYS A 331 29.87 4.30 0.49
C LYS A 331 28.97 4.38 -0.75
N PRO A 332 28.58 5.59 -1.21
CA PRO A 332 27.79 5.74 -2.43
C PRO A 332 28.42 5.01 -3.62
N GLY A 333 27.61 4.26 -4.37
CA GLY A 333 28.04 3.50 -5.55
C GLY A 333 28.86 2.24 -5.28
N LYS A 334 29.25 1.97 -4.02
CA LYS A 334 29.98 0.73 -3.68
C LYS A 334 28.99 -0.40 -3.45
N GLU A 335 29.18 -1.52 -4.15
CA GLU A 335 28.41 -2.75 -3.93
C GLU A 335 28.68 -3.34 -2.53
N VAL A 336 27.71 -4.11 -2.05
CA VAL A 336 27.73 -4.80 -0.77
C VAL A 336 27.73 -6.29 -1.06
N GLU A 337 28.68 -7.00 -0.43
CA GLU A 337 28.72 -8.45 -0.52
C GLU A 337 27.66 -9.06 0.40
N VAL A 338 26.93 -10.04 -0.14
CA VAL A 338 25.95 -10.83 0.59
C VAL A 338 26.36 -12.30 0.51
N LYS A 339 26.64 -12.89 1.66
CA LYS A 339 26.94 -14.32 1.79
C LYS A 339 25.66 -15.08 2.08
N VAL A 340 25.42 -16.13 1.30
CA VAL A 340 24.27 -17.03 1.42
C VAL A 340 24.78 -18.38 1.92
N THR A 341 24.29 -18.82 3.07
CA THR A 341 24.65 -20.11 3.69
C THR A 341 23.44 -21.02 3.76
N SER A 342 23.54 -22.21 3.17
CA SER A 342 22.45 -23.19 3.19
C SER A 342 22.23 -23.72 4.59
N ARG A 343 21.01 -23.61 5.13
CA ARG A 343 20.68 -24.17 6.45
C ARG A 343 20.61 -25.70 6.44
N GLU A 344 20.26 -26.31 5.31
CA GLU A 344 20.28 -27.77 5.10
C GLU A 344 21.70 -28.36 5.11
N ASN A 345 22.70 -27.55 4.75
CA ASN A 345 24.09 -27.94 4.69
C ASN A 345 24.97 -26.73 5.01
N ASN A 346 25.24 -26.52 6.30
CA ASN A 346 25.96 -25.36 6.84
C ASN A 346 27.38 -25.17 6.23
N THR A 347 27.91 -26.14 5.49
CA THR A 347 29.20 -26.01 4.78
C THR A 347 29.07 -25.40 3.38
N LYS A 348 27.88 -25.44 2.78
CA LYS A 348 27.62 -24.88 1.45
C LYS A 348 27.26 -23.40 1.57
N SER A 349 28.21 -22.55 1.22
CA SER A 349 28.00 -21.11 1.11
C SER A 349 28.49 -20.56 -0.21
N TRP A 350 27.90 -19.45 -0.64
CA TRP A 350 28.31 -18.69 -1.82
C TRP A 350 28.04 -17.21 -1.58
N SER A 351 28.71 -16.34 -2.35
CA SER A 351 28.54 -14.90 -2.26
C SER A 351 27.89 -14.35 -3.52
N LEU A 352 27.09 -13.31 -3.34
CA LEU A 352 26.58 -12.44 -4.41
C LEU A 352 26.93 -10.99 -4.11
N GLN A 353 26.89 -10.16 -5.15
CA GLN A 353 26.99 -8.70 -5.01
C GLN A 353 25.60 -8.08 -5.07
N ALA A 354 25.37 -7.11 -4.18
CA ALA A 354 24.17 -6.31 -4.18
C ALA A 354 24.53 -4.82 -4.30
N SER A 355 23.86 -4.14 -5.23
CA SER A 355 24.01 -2.70 -5.42
C SER A 355 23.02 -1.92 -4.54
N HIS A 356 23.30 -0.63 -4.36
CA HIS A 356 22.39 0.29 -3.67
C HIS A 356 22.48 1.69 -4.25
N THR A 357 21.45 2.51 -4.03
CA THR A 357 21.43 3.91 -4.50
C THR A 357 21.54 4.93 -3.36
N MET A 358 22.11 4.53 -2.21
CA MET A 358 22.26 5.41 -1.06
C MET A 358 23.29 6.53 -1.32
N THR A 359 22.88 7.77 -1.05
CA THR A 359 23.79 8.92 -0.97
C THR A 359 24.55 8.91 0.37
N SER A 360 25.57 9.77 0.53
CA SER A 360 26.29 9.91 1.80
C SER A 360 25.35 10.23 2.97
N GLU A 361 24.39 11.12 2.74
CA GLU A 361 23.38 11.46 3.75
C GLU A 361 22.48 10.27 4.10
N GLN A 362 22.07 9.47 3.10
CA GLN A 362 21.25 8.28 3.37
C GLN A 362 22.02 7.20 4.13
N ILE A 363 23.34 7.11 3.94
CA ILE A 363 24.21 6.26 4.75
C ILE A 363 24.27 6.77 6.21
N GLU A 364 24.26 8.08 6.44
CA GLU A 364 24.14 8.63 7.80
C GLU A 364 22.80 8.28 8.45
N TYR A 365 21.70 8.26 7.68
CA TYR A 365 20.40 7.80 8.19
C TYR A 365 20.45 6.34 8.63
N PHE A 366 21.06 5.47 7.82
CA PHE A 366 21.31 4.07 8.19
C PHE A 366 22.13 3.96 9.48
N LYS A 367 23.26 4.67 9.56
CA LYS A 367 24.14 4.65 10.74
C LYS A 367 23.43 5.12 12.01
N ALA A 368 22.64 6.19 11.92
CA ALA A 368 21.86 6.72 13.05
C ALA A 368 20.66 5.83 13.42
N GLY A 369 20.30 4.85 12.59
CA GLY A 369 19.14 3.97 12.76
C GLY A 369 17.86 4.47 12.10
N SER A 370 17.78 5.77 11.78
CA SER A 370 16.78 6.40 10.92
C SER A 370 17.19 7.82 10.55
N ALA A 371 16.52 8.41 9.56
CA ALA A 371 16.67 9.82 9.23
C ALA A 371 16.18 10.75 10.37
N LEU A 372 15.16 10.31 11.12
CA LEU A 372 14.65 11.07 12.26
C LEU A 372 15.70 11.13 13.39
N ASN A 373 16.38 10.03 13.67
CA ASN A 373 17.48 9.99 14.63
C ASN A 373 18.62 10.92 14.18
N SER A 374 19.01 10.85 12.91
CA SER A 374 20.05 11.73 12.33
C SER A 374 19.68 13.21 12.47
N MET A 375 18.42 13.58 12.28
CA MET A 375 17.94 14.94 12.47
C MET A 375 18.06 15.41 13.94
N VAL A 376 17.73 14.55 14.90
CA VAL A 376 17.88 14.85 16.34
C VAL A 376 19.35 15.01 16.71
N GLU A 377 20.24 14.14 16.22
CA GLU A 377 21.68 14.23 16.44
C GLU A 377 22.26 15.54 15.90
N ARG A 378 21.89 15.92 14.67
CA ARG A 378 22.33 17.19 14.05
C ARG A 378 21.85 18.42 14.82
N ARG A 379 20.68 18.37 15.46
CA ARG A 379 20.19 19.47 16.29
C ARG A 379 21.02 19.62 17.56
N ARG A 380 21.32 18.52 18.25
CA ARG A 380 22.14 18.52 19.47
C ARG A 380 23.57 19.01 19.26
N ILE A 381 24.11 18.90 18.04
CA ILE A 381 25.45 19.42 17.71
C ILE A 381 25.44 20.94 17.51
N LYS A 382 24.28 21.54 17.21
CA LYS A 382 24.13 22.99 16.98
C LYS A 382 23.78 23.79 18.24
N GLU A 383 23.28 23.10 19.26
CA GLU A 383 23.04 23.62 20.62
C GLU A 383 24.32 23.40 21.45
#